data_AF-A0A4U8UA79-F1
#
_entry.id   AF-A0A4U8UA79-F1
#
_cell.length_a   1.000
_cell.length_b   1.000
_cell.length_c   1.000
_cell.angle_alpha   90.00
_cell.angle_beta   90.00
_cell.angle_gamma   90.00
#
_symmetry.space_group_name_H-M   'P 1'
#
loop_
_entity.id
_entity.type
_entity.pdbx_description
1 polymer ?
#
loop_
_entity_poly.entity_id
_entity_poly.type
_entity_poly.pdbx_seq_one_letter_code
_entity_poly.pdbx_strand_id
1 'polypeptide(L)'
;MAEIYVEKAYYENGNLKMEIPFKNNKKQGMSKGYYESGKLQYEMPYKKDMLQGIAKGYYENGNLNTQANKRSKKPYSSLFNAKYSNSSIKS
;
A
#
# COMPACT_ATOMS: atom_id res chain seq x y z
N MET A 1 -17.06 6.83 17.93
CA MET A 1 -17.18 6.06 16.66
C MET A 1 -15.81 5.98 16.01
N ALA A 2 -15.49 4.93 15.27
CA ALA A 2 -14.22 4.82 14.55
C ALA A 2 -14.46 5.17 13.07
N GLU A 3 -13.61 6.04 12.51
CA GLU A 3 -13.68 6.40 11.09
C GLU A 3 -12.97 5.33 10.26
N ILE A 4 -13.68 4.80 9.26
CA ILE A 4 -13.15 3.81 8.33
C ILE A 4 -13.38 4.33 6.92
N TYR A 5 -12.33 4.40 6.13
CA TYR A 5 -12.40 4.77 4.72
C TYR A 5 -11.32 4.04 3.92
N VAL A 6 -11.44 4.02 2.60
CA VAL A 6 -10.46 3.43 1.70
C VAL A 6 -9.96 4.52 0.76
N GLU A 7 -8.66 4.76 0.79
CA GLU A 7 -8.02 5.63 -0.19
C GLU A 7 -7.75 4.82 -1.45
N LYS A 8 -8.05 5.40 -2.61
CA LYS A 8 -7.85 4.77 -3.92
C LYS A 8 -7.06 5.70 -4.80
N ALA A 9 -6.15 5.14 -5.58
CA ALA A 9 -5.53 5.83 -6.70
C ALA A 9 -5.80 5.05 -7.99
N TYR A 10 -5.82 5.78 -9.09
CA TYR A 10 -6.17 5.25 -10.41
C TYR A 10 -5.05 5.57 -11.39
N TYR A 11 -4.94 4.74 -12.42
CA TYR A 11 -4.13 5.03 -13.59
C TYR A 11 -4.81 6.08 -14.47
N GLU A 12 -4.07 6.65 -15.43
CA GLU A 12 -4.62 7.63 -16.38
C GLU A 12 -5.78 7.07 -17.21
N ASN A 13 -5.76 5.76 -17.48
CA ASN A 13 -6.84 5.04 -18.16
C ASN A 13 -8.09 4.81 -17.28
N GLY A 14 -8.09 5.27 -16.02
CA GLY A 14 -9.18 5.10 -15.08
C GLY A 14 -9.20 3.77 -14.32
N ASN A 15 -8.29 2.84 -14.61
CA ASN A 15 -8.22 1.57 -13.89
C ASN A 15 -7.67 1.76 -12.48
N LEU A 16 -8.18 0.95 -11.53
CA LEU A 16 -7.74 1.00 -10.14
C LEU A 16 -6.26 0.62 -10.06
N LYS A 17 -5.44 1.52 -9.52
CA LYS A 17 -4.01 1.32 -9.33
C LYS A 17 -3.69 0.76 -7.95
N MET A 18 -4.38 1.25 -6.94
CA MET A 18 -4.16 0.85 -5.55
C MET A 18 -5.34 1.19 -4.67
N GLU A 19 -5.49 0.42 -3.61
CA GLU A 19 -6.42 0.70 -2.52
C GLU A 19 -5.76 0.47 -1.17
N ILE A 20 -6.02 1.38 -0.24
CA ILE A 20 -5.47 1.35 1.11
C ILE A 20 -6.60 1.58 2.11
N PRO A 21 -6.95 0.58 2.94
CA PRO A 21 -7.93 0.76 4.00
C PRO A 21 -7.32 1.51 5.19
N PHE A 22 -8.04 2.49 5.70
CA PHE A 22 -7.71 3.28 6.88
C PHE A 22 -8.74 3.08 7.97
N LYS A 23 -8.27 3.09 9.22
CA LYS A 23 -9.09 3.18 10.42
C LYS A 23 -8.49 4.21 11.36
N ASN A 24 -9.26 5.24 11.72
CA ASN A 24 -8.82 6.36 12.55
C ASN A 24 -7.51 6.98 12.03
N ASN A 25 -7.49 7.33 10.74
CA ASN A 25 -6.33 7.93 10.04
C ASN A 25 -5.05 7.07 10.02
N LYS A 26 -5.16 5.76 10.27
CA LYS A 26 -4.03 4.81 10.23
C LYS A 26 -4.34 3.68 9.27
N LYS A 27 -3.34 3.26 8.47
CA LYS A 27 -3.51 2.08 7.59
C LYS A 27 -3.90 0.87 8.43
N GLN A 28 -4.98 0.22 8.04
CA GLN A 28 -5.57 -0.89 8.79
C GLN A 28 -6.29 -1.84 7.81
N GLY A 29 -5.71 -3.01 7.58
CA GLY A 29 -6.22 -4.01 6.66
C GLY A 29 -5.23 -4.34 5.55
N MET A 30 -5.72 -4.95 4.48
CA MET A 30 -4.91 -5.31 3.31
C MET A 30 -4.83 -4.15 2.34
N SER A 31 -3.64 -3.59 2.17
CA SER A 31 -3.37 -2.72 1.03
C SER A 31 -3.14 -3.57 -0.20
N LYS A 32 -3.73 -3.16 -1.32
CA LYS A 32 -3.59 -3.84 -2.61
C LYS A 32 -3.14 -2.87 -3.67
N GLY A 33 -2.30 -3.35 -4.58
CA GLY A 33 -1.96 -2.67 -5.82
C GLY A 33 -2.20 -3.57 -7.01
N TYR A 34 -2.49 -2.96 -8.14
CA TYR A 34 -2.88 -3.64 -9.37
C TYR A 34 -2.02 -3.13 -10.52
N TYR A 35 -1.80 -3.99 -11.51
CA TYR A 35 -1.29 -3.60 -12.82
C TYR A 35 -2.33 -2.78 -13.59
N GLU A 36 -1.91 -2.08 -14.65
CA GLU A 36 -2.83 -1.35 -15.52
C GLU A 36 -3.90 -2.24 -16.16
N SER A 37 -3.61 -3.54 -16.33
CA SER A 37 -4.57 -4.56 -16.76
C SER A 37 -5.66 -4.87 -15.72
N GLY A 38 -5.59 -4.30 -14.51
CA GLY A 38 -6.48 -4.56 -13.38
C GLY A 38 -6.12 -5.82 -12.58
N LYS A 39 -5.06 -6.54 -12.98
CA LYS A 39 -4.60 -7.74 -12.26
C LYS A 39 -3.84 -7.38 -10.99
N LEU A 40 -3.98 -8.20 -9.97
CA LEU A 40 -3.32 -7.99 -8.69
C LEU A 40 -1.79 -8.01 -8.84
N GLN A 41 -1.13 -6.96 -8.37
CA GLN A 41 0.32 -6.82 -8.39
C GLN A 41 0.92 -7.10 -7.02
N TYR A 42 0.30 -6.63 -5.94
CA TYR A 42 0.78 -6.88 -4.58
C TYR A 42 -0.32 -6.80 -3.54
N GLU A 43 -0.08 -7.45 -2.40
CA GLU A 43 -0.89 -7.34 -1.19
C GLU A 43 0.01 -7.18 0.04
N MET A 44 -0.32 -6.22 0.90
CA MET A 44 0.46 -5.86 2.07
C MET A 44 -0.45 -5.68 3.30
N PRO A 45 -0.27 -6.50 4.37
CA PRO A 45 -1.07 -6.39 5.59
C PRO A 45 -0.60 -5.26 6.51
N TYR A 46 -1.47 -4.30 6.78
CA TYR A 46 -1.24 -3.21 7.71
C TYR A 46 -2.08 -3.34 8.97
N LYS A 47 -1.46 -3.08 10.13
CA LYS A 47 -2.13 -2.97 11.42
C LYS A 47 -1.63 -1.72 12.15
N LYS A 48 -2.52 -0.78 12.43
CA LYS A 48 -2.21 0.50 13.10
C LYS A 48 -1.02 1.21 12.44
N ASP A 49 -1.07 1.34 11.12
CA ASP A 49 -0.02 1.96 10.27
C ASP A 49 1.30 1.18 10.17
N MET A 50 1.37 -0.03 10.71
CA MET A 50 2.56 -0.89 10.63
C MET A 50 2.33 -2.05 9.68
N LEU A 51 3.26 -2.27 8.75
CA LEU A 51 3.29 -3.48 7.93
C LEU A 51 3.59 -4.68 8.83
N GLN A 52 2.63 -5.61 8.93
CA GLN A 52 2.75 -6.78 9.78
C GLN A 52 2.08 -7.99 9.12
N GLY A 53 2.90 -8.92 8.66
CA GLY A 53 2.45 -10.19 8.10
C GLY A 53 3.12 -10.50 6.76
N ILE A 54 2.52 -11.41 6.02
CA ILE A 54 3.04 -11.85 4.72
C ILE A 54 2.68 -10.80 3.67
N ALA A 55 3.68 -10.09 3.16
CA ALA A 55 3.56 -9.31 1.95
C ALA A 55 3.75 -10.22 0.74
N LYS A 56 2.92 -10.07 -0.27
CA LYS A 56 2.97 -10.85 -1.51
C LYS A 56 3.07 -9.93 -2.71
N GLY A 57 3.88 -10.33 -3.69
CA GLY A 57 3.97 -9.74 -5.01
C GLY A 57 3.65 -10.79 -6.06
N TYR A 58 2.96 -10.40 -7.11
CA TYR A 58 2.49 -11.27 -8.17
C TYR A 58 3.00 -10.78 -9.51
N TYR A 59 3.27 -11.69 -10.44
CA TYR A 59 3.44 -11.36 -11.84
C TYR A 59 2.07 -11.02 -12.46
N GLU A 60 2.09 -10.34 -13.62
CA GLU A 60 0.86 -10.00 -14.35
C GLU A 60 0.12 -11.23 -14.92
N ASN A 61 0.74 -12.41 -14.96
CA ASN A 61 0.03 -13.65 -15.24
C ASN A 61 -0.74 -14.20 -14.01
N GLY A 62 -0.65 -13.55 -12.85
CA GLY A 62 -1.30 -13.94 -11.60
C GLY A 62 -0.46 -14.89 -10.73
N ASN A 63 0.68 -15.38 -11.23
CA ASN A 63 1.55 -16.27 -10.45
C ASN A 63 2.26 -15.50 -9.34
N LEU A 64 2.41 -16.14 -8.18
CA LEU A 64 3.15 -15.58 -7.07
C LEU A 64 4.62 -15.34 -7.50
N ASN A 65 5.04 -14.09 -7.47
CA ASN A 65 6.42 -13.70 -7.76
C ASN A 65 7.26 -13.71 -6.48
N THR A 66 6.76 -13.07 -5.43
CA THR A 66 7.46 -12.94 -4.15
C THR A 66 6.51 -13.10 -2.99
N GLN A 67 7.01 -13.66 -1.89
CA GLN A 67 6.35 -13.60 -0.61
C GLN A 67 7.39 -13.41 0.50
N ALA A 68 7.10 -12.54 1.45
CA ALA A 68 7.99 -12.31 2.57
C ALA A 68 7.19 -11.94 3.82
N ASN A 69 7.58 -12.52 4.96
CA ASN A 69 7.09 -12.06 6.25
C ASN A 69 7.75 -10.72 6.58
N LYS A 70 6.97 -9.64 6.57
CA LYS A 70 7.42 -8.29 6.86
C LYS A 70 6.86 -7.84 8.20
N ARG A 71 7.74 -7.28 9.01
CA ARG A 71 7.37 -6.61 10.26
C ARG A 71 8.11 -5.28 10.34
N SER A 72 7.37 -4.19 10.16
CA SER A 72 7.94 -2.86 10.38
C SER A 72 7.99 -2.56 11.88
N LYS A 73 9.12 -1.99 12.34
CA LYS A 73 9.25 -1.45 13.70
C LYS A 73 8.73 -0.01 13.83
N LYS A 74 8.51 0.66 12.70
CA LYS A 74 8.05 2.05 12.63
C LYS A 74 6.77 2.17 11.78
N PRO A 75 5.87 3.12 12.10
CA PRO A 75 4.68 3.34 11.28
C PRO A 75 5.07 3.81 9.87
N TYR A 76 4.29 3.44 8.85
CA TYR A 76 4.56 3.79 7.46
C TYR A 76 4.65 5.31 7.27
N SER A 77 3.79 6.08 7.96
CA SER A 77 3.87 7.55 7.99
C SER A 77 5.25 8.09 8.37
N SER A 78 5.97 7.43 9.28
CA SER A 78 7.33 7.86 9.65
C SER A 78 8.39 7.58 8.58
N LEU A 79 8.14 6.65 7.66
CA LEU A 79 9.00 6.41 6.49
C LEU A 79 8.75 7.44 5.39
N PHE A 80 7.53 7.98 5.30
CA PHE A 80 7.18 9.02 4.33
C PHE A 80 7.97 10.31 4.61
N ASN A 81 8.00 10.78 5.86
CA ASN A 81 8.80 11.96 6.24
C ASN A 81 10.30 11.80 5.94
N ALA A 82 10.83 10.58 6.00
CA ALA A 82 12.24 10.30 5.70
C ALA A 82 12.56 10.16 4.20
N LYS A 83 11.58 9.79 3.36
CA LYS A 83 11.77 9.63 1.90
C LYS A 83 11.51 10.91 1.12
N TYR A 84 10.66 11.80 1.64
CA TYR A 84 10.29 13.05 0.97
C TYR A 84 11.01 14.29 1.52
N SER A 85 11.92 14.16 2.50
CA SER A 85 12.81 15.29 2.85
C SER A 85 13.92 15.54 1.82
N ASN A 86 14.07 14.68 0.80
CA ASN A 86 15.07 14.82 -0.27
C ASN A 86 14.46 14.87 -1.69
N SER A 87 13.14 15.06 -1.83
CA SER A 87 12.53 15.36 -3.13
C SER A 87 12.16 16.83 -3.18
N SER A 88 13.11 17.59 -3.73
CA SER A 88 13.04 18.98 -4.15
C SER A 88 11.64 19.61 -4.13
N ILE A 89 11.43 20.53 -3.20
CA ILE A 89 10.69 21.74 -3.53
C ILE A 89 11.49 22.41 -4.65
N LYS A 90 11.09 22.17 -5.90
CA LYS A 90 11.42 23.04 -7.02
C LYS A 90 10.11 23.70 -7.42
N SER A 91 9.82 24.82 -6.77
CA SER A 91 9.05 25.92 -7.34
C SER A 91 10.04 26.96 -7.83
#